data_AF-U5W4X7-F1
#
_entry.id   AF-U5W4X7-F1
#
_cell.length_a   1.000
_cell.length_b   1.000
_cell.length_c   1.000
_cell.angle_alpha   90.00
_cell.angle_beta   90.00
_cell.angle_gamma   90.00
#
_symmetry.space_group_name_H-M   'P 1'
#
loop_
_entity.id
_entity.type
_entity.pdbx_description
1 polymer ?
#
loop_
_entity_poly.entity_id
_entity_poly.type
_entity_poly.pdbx_seq_one_letter_code
_entity_poly.pdbx_strand_id
1 'polypeptide(L)'
;MPTWDEGEFTWIRGRAEWAPGRLLQEYPSPAAVEALTSPPPGDGWLYVWAWQDRAAGCVRTRGFPRRGDGITEDEATGASAVVLTAALGRPLDITQGRGSQILTRLGPDGTVDVGGRVVADD
;
A
#
# COMPACT_ATOMS: atom_id res chain seq x y z
N MET A 1 13.03 7.14 -10.37
CA MET A 1 12.18 8.22 -9.83
C MET A 1 13.00 9.00 -8.82
N PRO A 2 12.96 10.35 -8.81
CA PRO A 2 13.64 11.12 -7.79
C PRO A 2 13.04 10.84 -6.40
N THR A 3 13.90 10.81 -5.39
CA THR A 3 13.54 10.76 -3.97
C THR A 3 13.81 12.12 -3.32
N TRP A 4 13.11 12.43 -2.23
CA TRP A 4 13.43 13.57 -1.38
C TRP A 4 13.15 13.24 0.08
N ASP A 5 13.85 13.91 0.99
CA ASP A 5 13.67 13.73 2.43
C ASP A 5 12.86 14.89 3.02
N GLU A 6 12.01 14.56 3.98
CA GLU A 6 11.28 15.54 4.79
C GLU A 6 11.16 15.02 6.23
N GLY A 7 11.91 15.65 7.14
CA GLY A 7 12.02 15.18 8.52
C GLY A 7 12.67 13.80 8.57
N GLU A 8 11.97 12.84 9.16
CA GLU A 8 12.42 11.44 9.29
C GLU A 8 11.96 10.53 8.13
N PHE A 9 11.29 11.09 7.12
CA PHE A 9 10.70 10.33 6.02
C PHE A 9 11.41 10.58 4.70
N THR A 10 11.65 9.51 3.95
CA THR A 10 12.07 9.57 2.56
C THR A 10 10.85 9.32 1.68
N TRP A 11 10.70 10.12 0.62
CA TRP A 11 9.53 10.15 -0.24
C TRP A 11 9.89 9.90 -1.70
N ILE A 12 8.92 9.34 -2.43
CA ILE A 12 8.89 9.24 -3.89
C ILE A 12 7.53 9.70 -4.41
N ARG A 13 7.45 10.05 -5.71
CA ARG A 13 6.19 10.50 -6.34
C ARG A 13 5.72 9.57 -7.45
N GLY A 14 4.62 8.86 -7.23
CA GLY A 14 3.99 7.95 -8.19
C GLY A 14 2.73 8.49 -8.86
N ARG A 15 2.21 7.73 -9.84
CA ARG A 15 0.85 7.85 -10.39
C ARG A 15 0.21 6.46 -10.46
N ALA A 16 -1.10 6.38 -10.27
CA ALA A 16 -1.83 5.11 -10.31
C ALA A 16 -1.70 4.41 -11.68
N GLU A 17 -1.67 5.17 -12.77
CA GLU A 17 -1.49 4.66 -14.14
C GLU A 17 -0.14 3.98 -14.39
N TRP A 18 0.88 4.24 -13.55
CA TRP A 18 2.18 3.56 -13.64
C TRP A 18 2.14 2.14 -13.04
N ALA A 19 1.09 1.82 -12.30
CA ALA A 19 0.88 0.52 -11.66
C ALA A 19 -0.44 -0.12 -12.14
N PRO A 20 -0.59 -0.41 -13.44
CA PRO A 20 -1.80 -1.05 -13.95
C PRO A 20 -1.96 -2.47 -13.37
N GLY A 21 -3.21 -2.94 -13.31
CA GLY A 21 -3.54 -4.32 -12.91
C GLY A 21 -3.47 -4.60 -11.40
N ARG A 22 -3.34 -3.58 -10.55
CA ARG A 22 -3.46 -3.71 -9.09
C ARG A 22 -4.94 -3.80 -8.71
N LEU A 23 -5.38 -4.97 -8.26
CA LEU A 23 -6.73 -5.19 -7.76
C LEU A 23 -6.81 -4.73 -6.30
N LEU A 24 -7.84 -3.95 -5.97
CA LEU A 24 -8.10 -3.50 -4.61
C LEU A 24 -9.33 -4.22 -4.06
N GLN A 25 -9.24 -4.76 -2.85
CA GLN A 25 -10.38 -5.40 -2.19
C GLN A 25 -10.51 -4.93 -0.75
N GLU A 26 -11.60 -4.22 -0.46
CA GLU A 26 -11.94 -3.79 0.90
C GLU A 26 -12.54 -4.96 1.69
N TYR A 27 -12.11 -5.08 2.94
CA TYR A 27 -12.60 -6.03 3.94
C TYR A 27 -13.30 -5.27 5.07
N PRO A 28 -14.22 -5.92 5.81
CA PRO A 28 -15.03 -5.24 6.81
C PRO A 28 -14.24 -4.78 8.05
N SER A 29 -13.06 -5.38 8.30
CA SER A 29 -12.24 -5.03 9.45
C SER A 29 -10.76 -5.43 9.27
N PRO A 30 -9.83 -4.81 10.03
CA PRO A 30 -8.43 -5.23 10.06
C PRO A 30 -8.27 -6.70 10.48
N ALA A 31 -9.07 -7.16 11.45
CA ALA A 31 -9.07 -8.55 11.88
C ALA A 31 -9.43 -9.52 10.74
N ALA A 32 -10.36 -9.14 9.84
CA ALA A 32 -10.70 -9.95 8.69
C ALA A 32 -9.56 -10.04 7.65
N VAL A 33 -8.75 -8.98 7.53
CA VAL A 33 -7.52 -8.97 6.70
C VAL A 33 -6.44 -9.88 7.32
N GLU A 34 -6.28 -9.82 8.65
CA GLU A 34 -5.29 -10.62 9.38
C GLU A 34 -5.65 -12.11 9.44
N ALA A 35 -6.95 -12.43 9.47
CA ALA A 35 -7.43 -13.81 9.48
C ALA A 35 -7.16 -14.59 8.17
N LEU A 36 -6.74 -13.91 7.09
CA LEU A 36 -6.38 -14.59 5.84
C LEU A 36 -5.13 -15.45 6.04
N THR A 37 -5.25 -16.77 5.92
CA THR A 37 -4.12 -17.70 6.03
C THR A 37 -3.36 -17.86 4.72
N SER A 38 -4.01 -17.54 3.59
CA SER A 38 -3.45 -17.55 2.25
C SER A 38 -4.02 -16.38 1.44
N PRO A 39 -3.39 -15.99 0.33
CA PRO A 39 -4.05 -15.11 -0.63
C PRO A 39 -5.39 -15.74 -1.04
N PRO A 40 -6.47 -14.94 -1.16
CA PRO A 40 -7.71 -15.44 -1.78
C PRO A 40 -7.40 -15.95 -3.21
N PRO A 41 -8.26 -16.79 -3.82
CA PRO A 41 -8.06 -17.25 -5.19
C PRO A 41 -8.18 -16.09 -6.20
N GLY A 42 -7.59 -16.29 -7.38
CA GLY A 42 -7.60 -15.35 -8.50
C GLY A 42 -6.21 -15.09 -9.07
N ASP A 43 -6.15 -14.35 -10.17
CA ASP A 43 -4.91 -14.03 -10.88
C ASP A 43 -4.50 -12.57 -10.65
N GLY A 44 -3.20 -12.31 -10.82
CA GLY A 44 -2.63 -10.97 -10.77
C GLY A 44 -2.54 -10.37 -9.37
N TRP A 45 -2.07 -9.14 -9.29
CA TRP A 45 -1.83 -8.47 -8.03
C TRP A 45 -3.13 -8.17 -7.28
N LEU A 46 -3.23 -8.64 -6.05
CA LEU A 46 -4.28 -8.26 -5.11
C LEU A 46 -3.71 -7.46 -3.94
N TYR A 47 -4.38 -6.37 -3.62
CA TYR A 47 -4.15 -5.58 -2.43
C TYR A 47 -5.42 -5.57 -1.59
N VAL A 48 -5.42 -6.37 -0.52
CA VAL A 48 -6.53 -6.39 0.43
C VAL A 48 -6.31 -5.31 1.47
N TRP A 49 -7.40 -4.67 1.90
CA TRP A 49 -7.30 -3.59 2.86
C TRP A 49 -8.56 -3.45 3.69
N ALA A 50 -8.44 -2.85 4.87
CA ALA A 50 -9.57 -2.45 5.71
C ALA A 50 -9.24 -1.17 6.46
N TRP A 51 -10.25 -0.36 6.73
CA TRP A 51 -10.11 0.80 7.63
C TRP A 51 -9.80 0.32 9.05
N GLN A 52 -8.71 0.84 9.63
CA GLN A 52 -8.47 0.80 11.07
C GLN A 52 -9.13 2.00 11.74
N ASP A 53 -8.93 3.18 11.15
CA ASP A 53 -9.58 4.43 11.53
C ASP A 53 -9.86 5.22 10.26
N ARG A 54 -11.14 5.31 9.89
CA ARG A 54 -11.55 6.05 8.70
C ARG A 54 -11.40 7.56 8.89
N ALA A 55 -11.58 8.11 10.08
CA ALA A 55 -11.40 9.55 10.28
C ALA A 55 -9.93 9.93 10.10
N ALA A 56 -9.01 9.17 10.72
CA ALA A 56 -7.58 9.40 10.63
C ALA A 56 -6.95 8.98 9.28
N GLY A 57 -7.64 8.16 8.48
CA GLY A 57 -7.08 7.65 7.22
C GLY A 57 -6.15 6.45 7.41
N CYS A 58 -6.24 5.77 8.56
CA CYS A 58 -5.41 4.61 8.86
C CYS A 58 -6.03 3.33 8.26
N VAL A 59 -5.22 2.56 7.55
CA VAL A 59 -5.65 1.31 6.92
C VAL A 59 -4.66 0.17 7.20
N ARG A 60 -5.22 -1.02 7.40
CA ARG A 60 -4.45 -2.27 7.44
C ARG A 60 -4.47 -2.91 6.06
N THR A 61 -3.31 -3.31 5.54
CA THR A 61 -3.21 -3.90 4.19
C THR A 61 -2.34 -5.15 4.14
N ARG A 62 -2.58 -6.00 3.13
CA ARG A 62 -1.70 -7.09 2.73
C ARG A 62 -1.60 -7.15 1.21
N GLY A 63 -0.39 -7.40 0.70
CA GLY A 63 -0.10 -7.40 -0.74
C GLY A 63 0.20 -8.80 -1.25
N PHE A 64 -0.59 -9.29 -2.19
CA PHE A 64 -0.47 -10.63 -2.77
C PHE A 64 -0.15 -10.53 -4.26
N PRO A 65 1.06 -10.90 -4.71
CA PRO A 65 1.39 -10.89 -6.12
C PRO A 65 0.65 -11.94 -6.96
N ARG A 66 0.34 -13.10 -6.36
CA ARG A 66 -0.32 -14.26 -6.98
C ARG A 66 0.30 -14.67 -8.33
N ARG A 67 1.62 -14.57 -8.46
CA ARG A 67 2.34 -14.84 -9.71
C ARG A 67 3.10 -16.17 -9.74
N GLY A 68 3.02 -16.96 -8.66
CA GLY A 68 3.63 -18.30 -8.59
C GLY A 68 5.15 -18.32 -8.53
N ASP A 69 5.80 -17.19 -8.26
CA ASP A 69 7.28 -17.05 -8.22
C ASP A 69 7.89 -17.25 -6.83
N GLY A 70 7.14 -17.84 -5.90
CA GLY A 70 7.57 -18.09 -4.53
C GLY A 70 7.29 -16.95 -3.55
N ILE A 71 6.96 -15.74 -4.03
CA ILE A 71 6.54 -14.63 -3.14
C ILE A 71 5.02 -14.67 -3.00
N THR A 72 4.57 -15.30 -1.91
CA THR A 72 3.14 -15.40 -1.61
C THR A 72 2.57 -14.06 -1.14
N GLU A 73 3.33 -13.34 -0.33
CA GLU A 73 2.97 -12.03 0.22
C GLU A 73 4.18 -11.09 0.20
N ASP A 74 3.92 -9.83 -0.12
CA ASP A 74 4.88 -8.74 -0.10
C ASP A 74 4.65 -7.87 1.15
N GLU A 75 5.73 -7.62 1.89
CA GLU A 75 5.71 -6.92 3.18
C GLU A 75 5.50 -5.41 3.04
N ALA A 76 5.80 -4.82 1.87
CA ALA A 76 5.59 -3.40 1.59
C ALA A 76 5.45 -3.13 0.08
N THR A 77 4.25 -2.73 -0.37
CA THR A 77 3.95 -2.59 -1.79
C THR A 77 3.55 -1.15 -2.14
N GLY A 78 4.54 -0.27 -2.30
CA GLY A 78 4.33 1.16 -2.61
C GLY A 78 3.48 1.40 -3.87
N ALA A 79 3.62 0.57 -4.90
CA ALA A 79 2.80 0.66 -6.12
C ALA A 79 1.30 0.47 -5.84
N SER A 80 0.94 -0.48 -4.98
CA SER A 80 -0.46 -0.69 -4.58
C SER A 80 -0.95 0.42 -3.64
N ALA A 81 -0.09 0.96 -2.78
CA ALA A 81 -0.40 2.12 -1.94
C ALA A 81 -0.75 3.36 -2.77
N VAL A 82 -0.04 3.63 -3.87
CA VAL A 82 -0.38 4.69 -4.83
C VAL A 82 -1.79 4.49 -5.39
N VAL A 83 -2.09 3.28 -5.89
CA VAL A 83 -3.39 2.97 -6.51
C VAL A 83 -4.52 3.09 -5.51
N LEU A 84 -4.35 2.58 -4.28
CA LEU A 84 -5.35 2.69 -3.21
C LEU A 84 -5.61 4.15 -2.82
N THR A 85 -4.55 4.95 -2.65
CA THR A 85 -4.66 6.37 -2.28
C THR A 85 -5.41 7.15 -3.36
N ALA A 86 -5.06 6.93 -4.63
CA ALA A 86 -5.75 7.56 -5.75
C ALA A 86 -7.22 7.14 -5.82
N ALA A 87 -7.54 5.85 -5.61
CA ALA A 87 -8.91 5.35 -5.63
C ALA A 87 -9.77 5.90 -4.49
N LEU A 88 -9.20 6.09 -3.30
CA LEU A 88 -9.91 6.63 -2.13
C LEU A 88 -9.94 8.16 -2.09
N GLY A 89 -9.14 8.83 -2.93
CA GLY A 89 -9.13 10.29 -3.03
C GLY A 89 -8.70 10.99 -1.75
N ARG A 90 -7.83 10.38 -0.94
CA ARG A 90 -7.33 10.96 0.32
C ARG A 90 -5.98 10.39 0.75
N PRO A 91 -5.20 11.14 1.57
CA PRO A 91 -4.00 10.63 2.25
C PRO A 91 -4.31 9.40 3.10
N LEU A 92 -3.36 8.47 3.19
CA LEU A 92 -3.46 7.26 4.00
C LEU A 92 -2.22 7.07 4.88
N ASP A 93 -2.45 6.52 6.07
CA ASP A 93 -1.43 5.89 6.91
C ASP A 93 -1.64 4.37 6.84
N ILE A 94 -0.74 3.67 6.15
CA ILE A 94 -0.90 2.28 5.76
C ILE A 94 0.00 1.41 6.63
N THR A 95 -0.58 0.48 7.37
CA THR A 95 0.15 -0.63 8.00
C THR A 95 0.09 -1.87 7.11
N GLN A 96 1.20 -2.23 6.46
CA GLN A 96 1.30 -3.39 5.57
C GLN A 96 2.16 -4.52 6.17
N GLY A 97 1.77 -5.77 5.85
CA GLY A 97 2.58 -6.94 6.16
C GLY A 97 2.76 -7.10 7.67
N ARG A 98 3.97 -7.44 8.10
CA ARG A 98 4.32 -7.70 9.51
C ARG A 98 4.67 -6.45 10.31
N GLY A 99 4.83 -5.29 9.67
CA GLY A 99 5.20 -4.07 10.39
C GLY A 99 5.59 -2.87 9.54
N SER A 100 5.42 -2.92 8.22
CA SER A 100 5.75 -1.79 7.35
C SER A 100 4.73 -0.69 7.51
N GLN A 101 5.20 0.56 7.67
CA GLN A 101 4.38 1.75 7.56
C GLN A 101 4.63 2.42 6.22
N ILE A 102 3.56 2.75 5.50
CA ILE A 102 3.61 3.50 4.25
C ILE A 102 2.68 4.72 4.40
N LEU A 103 3.23 5.91 4.25
CA LEU A 103 2.48 7.15 4.27
C LEU A 103 2.21 7.60 2.84
N THR A 104 1.01 8.12 2.58
CA THR A 104 0.67 8.67 1.27
C THR A 104 0.09 10.06 1.33
N ARG A 105 0.35 10.86 0.31
CA ARG A 105 -0.21 12.20 0.13
C ARG A 105 -0.69 12.38 -1.30
N LEU A 106 -1.78 13.12 -1.49
CA LEU A 106 -2.24 13.50 -2.81
C LEU A 106 -1.49 14.72 -3.31
N GLY A 107 -1.03 14.66 -4.57
CA GLY A 107 -0.56 15.80 -5.32
C GLY A 107 -1.68 16.47 -6.13
N PRO A 108 -1.51 17.74 -6.53
CA PRO A 108 -2.54 18.54 -7.21
C PRO A 108 -2.86 18.06 -8.64
N ASP A 109 -2.01 17.21 -9.23
CA ASP A 109 -2.06 16.76 -10.62
C ASP A 109 -2.35 15.25 -10.74
N GLY A 110 -3.01 14.66 -9.73
CA GLY A 110 -3.31 13.24 -9.67
C GLY A 110 -2.12 12.36 -9.33
N THR A 111 -1.00 12.96 -8.90
CA THR A 111 0.14 12.22 -8.34
C THR A 111 -0.12 11.80 -6.91
N VAL A 112 0.61 10.78 -6.46
CA VAL A 112 0.62 10.34 -5.07
C VAL A 112 2.06 10.30 -4.60
N ASP A 113 2.35 11.03 -3.53
CA ASP A 113 3.62 10.90 -2.84
C ASP A 113 3.51 9.70 -1.88
N VAL A 114 4.54 8.86 -1.88
CA VAL A 114 4.66 7.69 -1.01
C VAL A 114 5.92 7.85 -0.18
N GLY A 115 5.78 7.76 1.13
CA GLY A 115 6.88 7.93 2.06
C GLY A 115 6.90 6.88 3.14
N GLY A 116 8.06 6.78 3.78
CA GLY A 116 8.29 5.89 4.91
C GLY A 116 9.62 6.21 5.57
N ARG A 117 9.81 5.66 6.78
CA ARG A 117 11.13 5.63 7.40
C ARG A 117 11.94 4.53 6.74
N VAL A 118 13.21 4.81 6.45
CA VAL A 118 14.14 3.85 5.82
C VAL A 118 15.40 3.74 6.64
N VAL A 119 16.01 2.56 6.60
CA VAL A 119 17.36 2.29 7.09
C VAL A 119 18.15 1.80 5.88
N ALA A 120 19.37 2.32 5.70
CA ALA A 120 20.28 1.78 4.70
C ALA A 120 20.71 0.38 5.13
N ASP A 121 20.65 -0.57 4.21
CA ASP A 121 21.35 -1.84 4.39
C ASP A 121 22.87 -1.58 4.27
N ASP A 122 23.66 -2.19 5.16
CA ASP A 122 25.12 -2.14 5.17
C ASP A 122 25.76 -2.89 3.99
#